data_AF-A0A6C0H3G3-F1
#
_entry.id   AF-A0A6C0H3G3-F1
#
_cell.length_a   1.000
_cell.length_b   1.000
_cell.length_c   1.000
_cell.angle_alpha   90.00
_cell.angle_beta   90.00
_cell.angle_gamma   90.00
#
_symmetry.space_group_name_H-M   'P 1'
#
loop_
_entity.id
_entity.type
_entity.pdbx_description
1 polymer ?
#
loop_
_entity_poly.entity_id
_entity_poly.type
_entity_poly.pdbx_seq_one_letter_code
_entity_poly.pdbx_strand_id
1 'polypeptide(L)'
;MEALCKELTDTYNTNVLDNEKNKLIQEEFMKTATQYRDSGKGKSVLMNLIYNHFSPDVKKPEPLFIGGPMDLTVHWSKTHKKIIYIFGEHHSGKIDCFRFTKKTDIESDVPGAKIMSAEYFFKELSRTTDCFIDFLFEIPATEMKSKGYHDDFDPYIGKKNIRLSKLFDNFKGCINYPTRSEKICRLSRVHYFDSRYSDKGSEFKGENILSSFRIEIQNIITHLDPSAYAVAYKRLLEQKSEFIQIFVQFNSSNDRNILQFLISQVKQNKYINKELGRFDANNQFRLLIDEFIQEENKTIMDTYKLLWKKESETILKFMSQSGKDSPTITEFENSVSHIYNSLIGVNTIVSDAYLLSRLFKNFDLTQMEEKAYQGATDQPAKATNVIIYAGSSHADKYRLFLKNKLDFEQIAETGLKKNTSSRFMHCIDMKTIPQPFFNSWPPVGYIDKQTKAFIPPKGNFTHFLSKFFT
;
A
#
# COMPACT_ATOMS: atom_id res chain seq x y z
N MET A 1 31.19 -0.06 -16.77
CA MET A 1 31.02 -1.08 -15.71
C MET A 1 30.57 -0.45 -14.40
N GLU A 2 31.34 0.47 -13.80
CA GLU A 2 30.97 1.12 -12.53
C GLU A 2 29.57 1.77 -12.55
N ALA A 3 29.23 2.48 -13.62
CA ALA A 3 27.90 3.09 -13.77
C ALA A 3 26.77 2.05 -13.80
N LEU A 4 26.96 0.93 -14.50
CA LEU A 4 26.00 -0.19 -14.57
C LEU A 4 25.83 -0.86 -13.20
N CYS A 5 26.94 -1.13 -12.52
CA CYS A 5 26.97 -1.68 -11.17
C CYS A 5 26.25 -0.77 -10.17
N LYS A 6 26.52 0.54 -10.24
CA LYS A 6 25.85 1.54 -9.42
C LYS A 6 24.36 1.57 -9.69
N GLU A 7 23.95 1.55 -10.96
CA GLU A 7 22.53 1.53 -11.31
C GLU A 7 21.83 0.27 -10.80
N LEU A 8 22.44 -0.92 -10.97
CA LEU A 8 21.95 -2.18 -10.40
C LEU A 8 21.78 -2.10 -8.87
N THR A 9 22.75 -1.53 -8.15
CA THR A 9 22.66 -1.41 -6.69
C THR A 9 21.66 -0.35 -6.23
N ASP A 10 21.42 0.68 -7.04
CA ASP A 10 20.47 1.74 -6.68
C ASP A 10 19.03 1.30 -6.95
N THR A 11 18.79 0.57 -8.05
CA THR A 11 17.44 0.23 -8.52
C THR A 11 17.01 -1.18 -8.15
N TYR A 12 17.96 -2.10 -7.97
CA TYR A 12 17.72 -3.54 -7.90
C TYR A 12 16.77 -4.01 -9.02
N ASN A 13 16.95 -3.48 -10.23
CA ASN A 13 16.21 -3.88 -11.42
C ASN A 13 17.21 -4.41 -12.46
N THR A 14 17.18 -5.71 -12.74
CA THR A 14 18.18 -6.34 -13.60
C THR A 14 17.99 -6.06 -15.09
N ASN A 15 16.83 -5.55 -15.52
CA ASN A 15 16.59 -5.20 -16.92
C ASN A 15 17.51 -4.08 -17.42
N VAL A 16 18.25 -3.40 -16.53
CA VAL A 16 19.39 -2.54 -16.93
C VAL A 16 20.47 -3.30 -17.69
N LEU A 17 20.60 -4.61 -17.47
CA LEU A 17 21.56 -5.47 -18.14
C LEU A 17 21.18 -5.73 -19.60
N ASP A 18 19.90 -5.61 -19.97
CA ASP A 18 19.44 -5.74 -21.36
C ASP A 18 19.98 -4.62 -22.24
N ASN A 19 20.29 -3.47 -21.64
CA ASN A 19 20.91 -2.34 -22.34
C ASN A 19 22.40 -2.53 -22.59
N GLU A 20 23.04 -3.53 -21.97
CA GLU A 20 24.45 -3.85 -22.19
C GLU A 20 24.61 -4.62 -23.51
N LYS A 21 25.33 -4.03 -24.46
CA LYS A 21 25.54 -4.62 -25.79
C LYS A 21 26.52 -5.78 -25.75
N ASN A 22 27.41 -5.81 -24.75
CA ASN A 22 28.43 -6.84 -24.63
C ASN A 22 27.87 -8.08 -23.89
N LYS A 23 27.52 -9.12 -24.64
CA LYS A 23 27.02 -10.40 -24.10
C LYS A 23 27.96 -11.07 -23.10
N LEU A 24 29.28 -10.89 -23.23
CA LEU A 24 30.25 -11.45 -22.28
C LEU A 24 30.07 -10.86 -20.88
N ILE A 25 29.61 -9.61 -20.77
CA ILE A 25 29.32 -8.99 -19.48
C ILE A 25 28.08 -9.65 -18.85
N GLN A 26 27.01 -9.84 -19.63
CA GLN A 26 25.79 -10.52 -19.17
C GLN A 26 26.09 -11.96 -18.72
N GLU A 27 26.87 -12.71 -19.49
CA GLU A 27 27.30 -14.07 -19.16
C GLU A 27 28.10 -14.11 -17.86
N GLU A 28 29.01 -13.15 -17.63
CA GLU A 28 29.80 -13.11 -16.41
C GLU A 28 28.96 -12.72 -15.18
N PHE A 29 27.98 -11.83 -15.32
CA PHE A 29 26.98 -11.55 -14.28
C PHE A 29 26.19 -12.81 -13.93
N MET A 30 25.67 -13.53 -14.94
CA MET A 30 24.91 -14.77 -14.74
C MET A 30 25.75 -15.86 -14.08
N LYS A 31 27.00 -16.06 -14.53
CA LYS A 31 27.93 -17.02 -13.95
C LYS A 31 28.22 -16.70 -12.48
N THR A 32 28.50 -15.43 -12.18
CA THR A 32 28.77 -14.97 -10.80
C THR A 32 27.54 -15.16 -9.91
N ALA A 33 26.35 -14.75 -10.39
CA ALA A 33 25.10 -14.95 -9.67
C ALA A 33 24.84 -16.43 -9.37
N THR A 34 25.01 -17.31 -10.36
CA THR A 34 24.83 -18.76 -10.22
C THR A 34 25.77 -19.34 -9.17
N GLN A 35 27.03 -18.91 -9.15
CA GLN A 35 28.04 -19.42 -8.22
C GLN A 35 27.82 -18.96 -6.78
N TYR A 36 27.36 -17.71 -6.56
CA TYR A 36 27.40 -17.08 -5.23
C TYR A 36 26.05 -16.78 -4.59
N ARG A 37 24.91 -16.91 -5.30
CA ARG A 37 23.57 -16.52 -4.79
C ARG A 37 23.15 -17.19 -3.47
N ASP A 38 23.64 -18.38 -3.19
CA ASP A 38 23.33 -19.17 -1.98
C ASP A 38 24.50 -19.20 -0.99
N SER A 39 25.58 -18.45 -1.24
CA SER A 39 26.80 -18.46 -0.40
C SER A 39 26.64 -17.72 0.93
N GLY A 40 25.59 -16.91 1.07
CA GLY A 40 25.37 -16.02 2.21
C GLY A 40 26.36 -14.85 2.31
N LYS A 41 27.28 -14.71 1.33
CA LYS A 41 28.22 -13.60 1.23
C LYS A 41 27.73 -12.59 0.21
N GLY A 42 28.00 -11.32 0.48
CA GLY A 42 27.78 -10.28 -0.50
C GLY A 42 26.31 -9.89 -0.70
N LYS A 43 26.00 -9.41 -1.91
CA LYS A 43 24.63 -8.98 -2.30
C LYS A 43 23.77 -10.13 -2.82
N SER A 44 23.42 -11.07 -1.94
CA SER A 44 22.70 -12.30 -2.28
C SER A 44 21.34 -12.06 -2.94
N VAL A 45 20.60 -11.01 -2.53
CA VAL A 45 19.33 -10.62 -3.15
C VAL A 45 19.57 -10.23 -4.60
N LEU A 46 20.52 -9.33 -4.87
CA LEU A 46 20.84 -8.89 -6.23
C LEU A 46 21.29 -10.07 -7.12
N MET A 47 22.09 -10.99 -6.58
CA MET A 47 22.48 -12.21 -7.30
C MET A 47 21.27 -13.09 -7.64
N ASN A 48 20.33 -13.27 -6.72
CA ASN A 48 19.12 -14.05 -7.00
C ASN A 48 18.25 -13.38 -8.08
N LEU A 49 18.15 -12.04 -8.06
CA LEU A 49 17.46 -11.30 -9.12
C LEU A 49 18.14 -11.49 -10.48
N ILE A 50 19.48 -11.39 -10.54
CA ILE A 50 20.25 -11.60 -11.78
C ILE A 50 20.09 -13.03 -12.29
N TYR A 51 20.11 -14.02 -11.38
CA TYR A 51 19.83 -15.39 -11.76
C TYR A 51 18.42 -15.53 -12.34
N ASN A 52 17.40 -14.95 -11.70
CA ASN A 52 16.02 -15.00 -12.19
C ASN A 52 15.85 -14.34 -13.55
N HIS A 53 16.64 -13.31 -13.84
CA HIS A 53 16.63 -12.59 -15.12
C HIS A 53 17.11 -13.46 -16.29
N PHE A 54 18.23 -14.17 -16.12
CA PHE A 54 18.87 -14.91 -17.20
C PHE A 54 18.58 -16.43 -17.20
N SER A 55 18.06 -16.97 -16.09
CA SER A 55 17.81 -18.40 -15.99
C SER A 55 16.58 -18.81 -16.80
N PRO A 56 16.72 -19.77 -17.75
CA PRO A 56 15.58 -20.26 -18.53
C PRO A 56 14.57 -21.05 -17.67
N ASP A 57 14.97 -21.49 -16.49
CA ASP A 57 14.12 -22.26 -15.55
C ASP A 57 13.16 -21.36 -14.78
N VAL A 58 13.39 -20.04 -14.76
CA VAL A 58 12.56 -19.08 -14.03
C VAL A 58 11.60 -18.40 -15.00
N LYS A 59 10.31 -18.72 -14.87
CA LYS A 59 9.25 -18.11 -15.67
C LYS A 59 8.46 -17.12 -14.80
N LYS A 60 8.59 -15.83 -15.11
CA LYS A 60 7.76 -14.78 -14.52
C LYS A 60 6.29 -14.99 -14.91
N PRO A 61 5.31 -14.65 -14.03
CA PRO A 61 3.91 -14.81 -14.38
C PRO A 61 3.50 -13.79 -15.45
N GLU A 62 2.88 -14.29 -16.52
CA GLU A 62 2.35 -13.48 -17.63
C GLU A 62 0.89 -13.85 -17.95
N PRO A 63 -0.04 -13.72 -16.97
CA PRO A 63 -1.43 -14.08 -17.20
C PRO A 63 -2.07 -13.18 -18.26
N LEU A 64 -3.06 -13.72 -18.97
CA LEU A 64 -3.93 -12.91 -19.83
C LEU A 64 -4.93 -12.09 -18.99
N PHE A 65 -5.32 -12.64 -17.84
CA PHE A 65 -6.30 -12.04 -16.95
C PHE A 65 -5.89 -12.17 -15.49
N ILE A 66 -6.04 -11.08 -14.72
CA ILE A 66 -5.89 -11.11 -13.27
C ILE A 66 -7.27 -10.99 -12.62
N GLY A 67 -7.60 -12.01 -11.84
CA GLY A 67 -8.84 -12.17 -11.11
C GLY A 67 -8.92 -11.27 -9.89
N GLY A 68 -9.99 -10.48 -9.90
CA GLY A 68 -10.54 -9.74 -8.80
C GLY A 68 -10.30 -8.22 -8.77
N PRO A 69 -9.14 -7.63 -9.15
CA PRO A 69 -9.06 -6.17 -9.22
C PRO A 69 -10.00 -5.68 -10.33
N MET A 70 -10.47 -4.45 -10.20
CA MET A 70 -11.36 -3.84 -11.19
C MET A 70 -10.58 -3.05 -12.26
N ASP A 71 -9.44 -2.52 -11.86
CA ASP A 71 -8.58 -1.69 -12.69
C ASP A 71 -7.12 -1.84 -12.26
N LEU A 72 -6.24 -1.48 -13.18
CA LEU A 72 -4.80 -1.39 -12.97
C LEU A 72 -4.27 -0.24 -13.82
N THR A 73 -3.41 0.56 -13.23
CA THR A 73 -2.64 1.59 -13.93
C THR A 73 -1.16 1.42 -13.64
N VAL A 74 -0.31 1.78 -14.61
CA VAL A 74 1.15 1.76 -14.48
C VAL A 74 1.66 3.18 -14.62
N HIS A 75 2.45 3.61 -13.64
CA HIS A 75 2.96 4.99 -13.54
C HIS A 75 4.47 4.97 -13.53
N TRP A 76 5.09 5.87 -14.28
CA TRP A 76 6.54 6.03 -14.36
C TRP A 76 6.95 7.46 -14.07
N SER A 77 8.03 7.64 -13.31
CA SER A 77 8.68 8.94 -13.14
C SER A 77 10.16 8.85 -13.50
N LYS A 78 10.58 9.62 -14.51
CA LYS A 78 11.99 9.80 -14.88
C LYS A 78 12.78 10.48 -13.75
N THR A 79 12.17 11.49 -13.11
CA THR A 79 12.76 12.26 -12.01
C THR A 79 13.04 11.39 -10.79
N HIS A 80 12.07 10.56 -10.41
CA HIS A 80 12.19 9.70 -9.24
C HIS A 80 12.81 8.33 -9.55
N LYS A 81 13.01 8.01 -10.84
CA LYS A 81 13.40 6.69 -11.34
C LYS A 81 12.60 5.60 -10.65
N LYS A 82 11.27 5.67 -10.77
CA LYS A 82 10.35 4.79 -10.05
C LYS A 82 9.17 4.40 -10.93
N ILE A 83 8.84 3.11 -10.92
CA ILE A 83 7.67 2.54 -11.60
C ILE A 83 6.71 1.98 -10.55
N ILE A 84 5.42 2.29 -10.70
CA ILE A 84 4.38 1.94 -9.74
C ILE A 84 3.19 1.33 -10.48
N TYR A 85 2.85 0.10 -10.14
CA TYR A 85 1.60 -0.56 -10.54
C TYR A 85 0.57 -0.34 -9.44
N ILE A 86 -0.62 0.17 -9.78
CA ILE A 86 -1.69 0.48 -8.82
C ILE A 86 -2.96 -0.27 -9.18
N PHE A 87 -3.26 -1.30 -8.41
CA PHE A 87 -4.48 -2.09 -8.48
C PHE A 87 -5.57 -1.50 -7.59
N GLY A 88 -6.75 -1.29 -8.16
CA GLY A 88 -7.97 -0.95 -7.42
C GLY A 88 -8.90 -2.16 -7.29
N GLU A 89 -9.56 -2.31 -6.14
CA GLU A 89 -10.60 -3.34 -5.93
C GLU A 89 -11.81 -2.86 -5.12
N HIS A 90 -12.87 -3.68 -5.09
CA HIS A 90 -14.09 -3.46 -4.30
C HIS A 90 -14.18 -4.36 -3.06
N HIS A 91 -13.05 -4.79 -2.50
CA HIS A 91 -12.97 -5.66 -1.30
C HIS A 91 -13.88 -6.90 -1.40
N SER A 92 -13.92 -7.51 -2.57
CA SER A 92 -14.83 -8.60 -2.93
C SER A 92 -14.05 -9.89 -3.17
N GLY A 93 -14.65 -11.03 -2.82
CA GLY A 93 -14.13 -12.37 -3.15
C GLY A 93 -14.46 -12.85 -4.55
N LYS A 94 -15.18 -12.04 -5.36
CA LYS A 94 -15.62 -12.43 -6.70
C LYS A 94 -14.47 -12.38 -7.69
N ILE A 95 -14.42 -13.37 -8.59
CA ILE A 95 -13.56 -13.41 -9.78
C ILE A 95 -14.49 -13.70 -10.96
N ASP A 96 -14.57 -12.78 -11.92
CA ASP A 96 -15.47 -12.91 -13.07
C ASP A 96 -14.75 -12.89 -14.42
N CYS A 97 -13.51 -13.41 -14.45
CA CYS A 97 -12.70 -13.52 -15.67
C CYS A 97 -13.31 -14.40 -16.77
N PHE A 98 -14.24 -15.31 -16.43
CA PHE A 98 -15.00 -16.08 -17.41
C PHE A 98 -15.76 -15.20 -18.41
N ARG A 99 -16.02 -13.93 -18.08
CA ARG A 99 -16.64 -12.97 -19.02
C ARG A 99 -15.76 -12.68 -20.24
N PHE A 100 -14.45 -12.86 -20.12
CA PHE A 100 -13.50 -12.67 -21.21
C PHE A 100 -13.19 -13.95 -21.99
N THR A 101 -13.61 -15.12 -21.49
CA THR A 101 -13.26 -16.41 -22.08
C THR A 101 -14.47 -17.32 -22.19
N LYS A 102 -14.80 -17.78 -23.40
CA LYS A 102 -15.91 -18.74 -23.62
C LYS A 102 -15.66 -20.14 -23.05
N LYS A 103 -14.45 -20.44 -22.56
CA LYS A 103 -14.04 -21.75 -22.04
C LYS A 103 -14.00 -21.71 -20.51
N THR A 104 -14.71 -22.62 -19.88
CA THR A 104 -14.75 -22.81 -18.42
C THR A 104 -13.55 -23.59 -17.88
N ASP A 105 -12.83 -24.32 -18.74
CA ASP A 105 -11.79 -25.27 -18.35
C ASP A 105 -10.37 -24.68 -18.43
N ILE A 106 -10.23 -23.38 -18.18
CA ILE A 106 -8.91 -22.74 -18.17
C ILE A 106 -8.28 -22.99 -16.80
N GLU A 107 -7.15 -23.70 -16.78
CA GLU A 107 -6.33 -23.83 -15.58
C GLU A 107 -6.04 -22.44 -15.00
N SER A 108 -6.39 -22.27 -13.72
CA SER A 108 -6.21 -21.05 -12.96
C SER A 108 -5.30 -21.31 -11.76
N ASP A 109 -4.57 -20.29 -11.32
CA ASP A 109 -3.75 -20.35 -10.10
C ASP A 109 -2.72 -21.49 -10.10
N VAL A 110 -2.11 -21.73 -11.27
CA VAL A 110 -0.95 -22.59 -11.47
C VAL A 110 0.13 -21.83 -12.26
N PRO A 111 1.42 -22.20 -12.17
CA PRO A 111 2.48 -21.53 -12.93
C PRO A 111 2.19 -21.53 -14.43
N GLY A 112 2.24 -20.36 -15.08
CA GLY A 112 1.93 -20.21 -16.50
C GLY A 112 0.43 -20.18 -16.85
N ALA A 113 -0.47 -20.19 -15.86
CA ALA A 113 -1.90 -20.06 -16.08
C ALA A 113 -2.28 -18.77 -16.83
N LYS A 114 -3.29 -18.87 -17.71
CA LYS A 114 -3.83 -17.70 -18.43
C LYS A 114 -4.69 -16.80 -17.53
N ILE A 115 -5.24 -17.35 -16.45
CA ILE A 115 -6.03 -16.64 -15.45
C ILE A 115 -5.37 -16.87 -14.09
N MET A 116 -5.06 -15.80 -13.37
CA MET A 116 -4.53 -15.88 -12.01
C MET A 116 -5.33 -14.96 -11.09
N SER A 117 -5.71 -15.41 -9.91
CA SER A 117 -6.15 -14.55 -8.83
C SER A 117 -5.01 -13.60 -8.43
N ALA A 118 -5.35 -12.39 -7.98
CA ALA A 118 -4.33 -11.39 -7.61
C ALA A 118 -3.36 -11.90 -6.53
N GLU A 119 -3.89 -12.61 -5.53
CA GLU A 119 -3.11 -13.20 -4.44
C GLU A 119 -2.13 -14.27 -4.91
N TYR A 120 -2.51 -15.07 -5.92
CA TYR A 120 -1.63 -16.06 -6.52
C TYR A 120 -0.59 -15.39 -7.43
N PHE A 121 -1.01 -14.45 -8.27
CA PHE A 121 -0.14 -13.69 -9.15
C PHE A 121 0.98 -12.99 -8.39
N PHE A 122 0.67 -12.25 -7.31
CA PHE A 122 1.71 -11.57 -6.53
C PHE A 122 2.65 -12.55 -5.84
N LYS A 123 2.13 -13.69 -5.35
CA LYS A 123 2.96 -14.72 -4.72
C LYS A 123 3.97 -15.30 -5.72
N GLU A 124 3.51 -15.68 -6.91
CA GLU A 124 4.40 -16.19 -7.96
C GLU A 124 5.37 -15.11 -8.46
N LEU A 125 4.91 -13.87 -8.61
CA LEU A 125 5.76 -12.74 -8.99
C LEU A 125 6.86 -12.51 -7.94
N SER A 126 6.54 -12.53 -6.64
CA SER A 126 7.53 -12.34 -5.57
C SER A 126 8.64 -13.39 -5.56
N ARG A 127 8.37 -14.58 -6.10
CA ARG A 127 9.33 -15.70 -6.16
C ARG A 127 10.19 -15.70 -7.42
N THR A 128 9.61 -15.23 -8.53
CA THR A 128 10.20 -15.35 -9.88
C THR A 128 10.69 -14.02 -10.44
N THR A 129 10.45 -12.91 -9.74
CA THR A 129 10.87 -11.58 -10.20
C THR A 129 12.38 -11.45 -10.31
N ASP A 130 12.79 -10.61 -11.25
CA ASP A 130 14.15 -10.17 -11.51
C ASP A 130 14.36 -8.70 -11.10
N CYS A 131 13.42 -8.12 -10.36
CA CYS A 131 13.61 -6.84 -9.69
C CYS A 131 13.19 -6.92 -8.22
N PHE A 132 13.77 -6.09 -7.36
CA PHE A 132 13.31 -6.00 -5.98
C PHE A 132 11.99 -5.21 -5.93
N ILE A 133 10.93 -5.84 -5.42
CA ILE A 133 9.58 -5.26 -5.39
C ILE A 133 9.22 -4.81 -3.97
N ASP A 134 8.81 -3.56 -3.81
CA ASP A 134 8.10 -3.11 -2.62
C ASP A 134 6.58 -3.27 -2.86
N PHE A 135 5.96 -4.24 -2.19
CA PHE A 135 4.51 -4.45 -2.18
C PHE A 135 3.86 -3.62 -1.07
N LEU A 136 2.87 -2.80 -1.40
CA LEU A 136 2.05 -2.06 -0.44
C LEU A 136 0.60 -2.53 -0.54
N PHE A 137 0.15 -3.27 0.46
CA PHE A 137 -1.18 -3.87 0.53
C PHE A 137 -2.03 -3.19 1.59
N GLU A 138 -3.33 -3.03 1.31
CA GLU A 138 -4.33 -2.49 2.26
C GLU A 138 -4.66 -3.52 3.36
N ILE A 139 -3.62 -4.05 3.99
CA ILE A 139 -3.69 -4.92 5.15
C ILE A 139 -3.68 -4.03 6.40
N PRO A 140 -4.50 -4.33 7.41
CA PRO A 140 -4.43 -3.72 8.74
C PRO A 140 -3.03 -3.66 9.34
N ALA A 141 -2.66 -2.55 9.96
CA ALA A 141 -1.43 -2.42 10.71
C ALA A 141 -1.42 -3.31 11.96
N THR A 142 -0.24 -3.83 12.31
CA THR A 142 0.00 -4.42 13.63
C THR A 142 0.26 -3.35 14.67
N GLU A 143 0.07 -3.66 15.94
CA GLU A 143 0.53 -2.77 17.01
C GLU A 143 2.02 -2.46 16.84
N MET A 144 2.41 -1.18 17.00
CA MET A 144 3.80 -0.76 16.85
C MET A 144 4.79 -1.46 17.80
N LYS A 145 4.31 -1.96 18.94
CA LYS A 145 5.12 -2.70 19.92
C LYS A 145 5.14 -4.20 19.63
N SER A 146 4.11 -4.73 18.99
CA SER A 146 4.10 -6.12 18.55
C SER A 146 5.17 -6.31 17.47
N LYS A 147 5.88 -7.44 17.52
CA LYS A 147 6.80 -7.83 16.46
C LYS A 147 6.07 -8.48 15.26
N GLY A 148 4.75 -8.39 15.18
CA GLY A 148 3.96 -9.00 14.11
C GLY A 148 2.52 -9.26 14.54
N TYR A 149 1.75 -9.85 13.63
CA TYR A 149 0.41 -10.36 13.89
C TYR A 149 0.47 -11.59 14.80
N HIS A 150 -0.48 -11.71 15.72
CA HIS A 150 -0.70 -12.94 16.48
C HIS A 150 -1.37 -14.03 15.61
N ASP A 151 -1.30 -15.28 16.04
CA ASP A 151 -1.72 -16.43 15.21
C ASP A 151 -3.23 -16.45 14.91
N ASP A 152 -4.05 -15.93 15.82
CA ASP A 152 -5.50 -15.80 15.67
C ASP A 152 -5.95 -14.45 15.07
N PHE A 153 -5.02 -13.66 14.51
CA PHE A 153 -5.34 -12.37 13.91
C PHE A 153 -6.22 -12.55 12.66
N ASP A 154 -7.43 -12.00 12.70
CA ASP A 154 -8.35 -11.94 11.56
C ASP A 154 -8.53 -10.47 11.13
N PRO A 155 -7.84 -10.02 10.05
CA PRO A 155 -7.89 -8.62 9.63
C PRO A 155 -9.30 -8.16 9.22
N TYR A 156 -10.20 -9.10 8.91
CA TYR A 156 -11.54 -8.80 8.42
C TYR A 156 -12.55 -9.74 9.08
N ILE A 157 -12.69 -9.62 10.41
CA ILE A 157 -13.57 -10.42 11.28
C ILE A 157 -14.81 -10.95 10.54
N GLY A 158 -14.89 -12.27 10.39
CA GLY A 158 -16.03 -12.96 9.80
C GLY A 158 -16.12 -12.91 8.28
N LYS A 159 -15.13 -12.34 7.59
CA LYS A 159 -15.09 -12.17 6.12
C LYS A 159 -13.91 -12.89 5.48
N LYS A 160 -13.63 -14.14 5.87
CA LYS A 160 -12.51 -14.95 5.33
C LYS A 160 -12.48 -15.09 3.80
N ASN A 161 -13.63 -14.92 3.15
CA ASN A 161 -13.75 -15.05 1.69
C ASN A 161 -13.40 -13.76 0.92
N ILE A 162 -13.00 -12.67 1.59
CA ILE A 162 -12.51 -11.49 0.88
C ILE A 162 -11.05 -11.66 0.49
N ARG A 163 -10.67 -11.04 -0.61
CA ARG A 163 -9.35 -11.25 -1.20
C ARG A 163 -8.20 -10.62 -0.42
N LEU A 164 -8.46 -9.52 0.28
CA LEU A 164 -7.48 -8.97 1.21
C LEU A 164 -7.13 -9.96 2.33
N SER A 165 -8.06 -10.79 2.80
CA SER A 165 -7.75 -11.87 3.75
C SER A 165 -6.78 -12.89 3.14
N LYS A 166 -6.99 -13.27 1.87
CA LYS A 166 -6.10 -14.21 1.19
C LYS A 166 -4.72 -13.61 0.89
N LEU A 167 -4.67 -12.32 0.53
CA LEU A 167 -3.41 -11.59 0.40
C LEU A 167 -2.67 -11.55 1.74
N PHE A 168 -3.38 -11.26 2.82
CA PHE A 168 -2.81 -11.34 4.16
C PHE A 168 -2.25 -12.73 4.45
N ASP A 169 -3.00 -13.81 4.23
CA ASP A 169 -2.51 -15.17 4.49
C ASP A 169 -1.28 -15.54 3.66
N ASN A 170 -1.20 -15.10 2.41
CA ASN A 170 -0.06 -15.34 1.54
C ASN A 170 1.20 -14.56 1.94
N PHE A 171 1.04 -13.40 2.58
CA PHE A 171 2.14 -12.46 2.81
C PHE A 171 2.40 -12.08 4.27
N LYS A 172 1.60 -12.57 5.23
CA LYS A 172 1.81 -12.28 6.66
C LYS A 172 3.20 -12.64 7.15
N GLY A 173 3.77 -13.75 6.64
CA GLY A 173 5.15 -14.14 6.90
C GLY A 173 6.17 -13.11 6.43
N CYS A 174 5.91 -12.41 5.32
CA CYS A 174 6.79 -11.37 4.79
C CYS A 174 6.59 -9.98 5.42
N ILE A 175 5.54 -9.82 6.23
CA ILE A 175 5.27 -8.60 6.99
C ILE A 175 5.81 -8.73 8.42
N ASN A 176 5.62 -9.90 9.05
CA ASN A 176 6.03 -10.19 10.42
C ASN A 176 7.55 -10.11 10.61
N TYR A 177 8.00 -9.42 11.65
CA TYR A 177 9.43 -9.22 11.90
C TYR A 177 10.22 -10.53 12.06
N PRO A 178 9.72 -11.57 12.76
CA PRO A 178 10.46 -12.82 12.91
C PRO A 178 10.67 -13.59 11.60
N THR A 179 9.73 -13.48 10.65
CA THR A 179 9.67 -14.35 9.47
C THR A 179 9.99 -13.61 8.16
N ARG A 180 10.03 -12.27 8.15
CA ARG A 180 10.26 -11.48 6.93
C ARG A 180 11.64 -11.63 6.28
N SER A 181 12.61 -12.25 6.97
CA SER A 181 13.93 -12.60 6.42
C SER A 181 13.98 -13.96 5.74
N GLU A 182 12.88 -14.72 5.81
CA GLU A 182 12.75 -16.03 5.16
C GLU A 182 12.99 -15.94 3.66
N LYS A 183 13.54 -17.01 3.08
CA LYS A 183 13.96 -17.05 1.67
C LYS A 183 12.86 -16.63 0.70
N ILE A 184 11.61 -16.97 1.00
CA ILE A 184 10.44 -16.64 0.17
C ILE A 184 10.17 -15.13 0.08
N CYS A 185 10.61 -14.35 1.08
CA CYS A 185 10.38 -12.90 1.14
C CYS A 185 11.54 -12.08 0.58
N ARG A 186 12.73 -12.67 0.39
CA ARG A 186 13.99 -11.93 0.17
C ARG A 186 14.05 -11.07 -1.09
N LEU A 187 13.28 -11.43 -2.13
CA LEU A 187 13.25 -10.68 -3.38
C LEU A 187 12.26 -9.51 -3.36
N SER A 188 11.62 -9.28 -2.23
CA SER A 188 10.63 -8.23 -2.08
C SER A 188 10.61 -7.67 -0.66
N ARG A 189 9.86 -6.60 -0.49
CA ARG A 189 9.50 -6.07 0.81
C ARG A 189 8.01 -5.85 0.85
N VAL A 190 7.33 -6.41 1.86
CA VAL A 190 5.88 -6.26 1.98
C VAL A 190 5.55 -5.25 3.06
N HIS A 191 4.57 -4.41 2.76
CA HIS A 191 4.10 -3.33 3.61
C HIS A 191 2.58 -3.41 3.74
N TYR A 192 2.12 -3.44 4.97
CA TYR A 192 0.76 -3.00 5.27
C TYR A 192 0.71 -1.47 5.15
N PHE A 193 -0.46 -0.91 4.86
CA PHE A 193 -0.68 0.52 4.99
C PHE A 193 -2.02 0.92 5.63
N ASP A 194 -2.91 -0.03 5.93
CA ASP A 194 -4.15 0.29 6.60
C ASP A 194 -3.91 0.54 8.10
N SER A 195 -3.60 1.78 8.45
CA SER A 195 -3.29 2.21 9.81
C SER A 195 -4.53 2.65 10.61
N ARG A 196 -5.73 2.29 10.13
CA ARG A 196 -7.01 2.55 10.80
C ARG A 196 -7.40 1.48 11.82
N TYR A 197 -6.72 0.33 11.82
CA TYR A 197 -7.15 -0.85 12.57
C TYR A 197 -6.46 -0.94 13.94
N SER A 198 -7.25 -1.32 14.95
CA SER A 198 -6.77 -1.71 16.28
C SER A 198 -6.96 -3.22 16.47
N ASP A 199 -5.89 -3.90 16.87
CA ASP A 199 -5.95 -5.32 17.20
C ASP A 199 -6.80 -5.59 18.45
N LYS A 200 -7.43 -6.77 18.56
CA LYS A 200 -8.26 -7.13 19.71
C LYS A 200 -7.43 -7.11 20.99
N GLY A 201 -7.81 -6.26 21.94
CA GLY A 201 -7.11 -6.14 23.23
C GLY A 201 -5.88 -5.24 23.20
N SER A 202 -5.54 -4.67 22.05
CA SER A 202 -4.57 -3.57 22.00
C SER A 202 -5.12 -2.38 22.77
N GLU A 203 -4.40 -1.89 23.78
CA GLU A 203 -4.67 -0.54 24.29
C GLU A 203 -4.58 0.40 23.08
N PHE A 204 -5.56 1.29 22.88
CA PHE A 204 -5.78 2.28 21.79
C PHE A 204 -4.60 3.26 21.54
N LYS A 205 -3.36 2.78 21.66
CA LYS A 205 -2.11 3.52 21.74
C LYS A 205 -1.62 3.81 20.33
N GLY A 206 -2.38 4.57 19.57
CA GLY A 206 -2.01 4.93 18.19
C GLY A 206 -2.87 6.01 17.56
N GLU A 207 -4.06 6.20 18.12
CA GLU A 207 -5.17 6.79 17.41
C GLU A 207 -5.44 8.21 17.89
N ASN A 208 -5.82 9.04 16.93
CA ASN A 208 -6.42 10.34 17.22
C ASN A 208 -7.87 10.12 17.68
N ILE A 209 -8.50 11.15 18.22
CA ILE A 209 -9.80 11.00 18.88
C ILE A 209 -10.91 10.53 17.93
N LEU A 210 -10.83 10.88 16.64
CA LEU A 210 -11.81 10.47 15.63
C LEU A 210 -11.68 9.00 15.28
N SER A 211 -10.45 8.48 15.16
CA SER A 211 -10.20 7.07 14.91
C SER A 211 -10.66 6.24 16.11
N SER A 212 -10.31 6.65 17.33
CA SER A 212 -10.74 5.97 18.57
C SER A 212 -12.26 5.96 18.71
N PHE A 213 -12.93 7.10 18.50
CA PHE A 213 -14.38 7.18 18.53
C PHE A 213 -15.01 6.22 17.51
N ARG A 214 -14.50 6.20 16.27
CA ARG A 214 -15.03 5.33 15.22
C ARG A 214 -14.91 3.85 15.59
N ILE A 215 -13.77 3.43 16.14
CA ILE A 215 -13.57 2.03 16.54
C ILE A 215 -14.53 1.63 17.67
N GLU A 216 -14.71 2.48 18.68
CA GLU A 216 -15.64 2.19 19.78
C GLU A 216 -17.09 2.07 19.31
N ILE A 217 -17.52 2.95 18.40
CA ILE A 217 -18.84 2.84 17.78
C ILE A 217 -18.96 1.57 16.92
N GLN A 218 -17.94 1.22 16.13
CA GLN A 218 -17.92 -0.03 15.36
C GLN A 218 -17.99 -1.26 16.28
N ASN A 219 -17.31 -1.23 17.44
CA ASN A 219 -17.36 -2.32 18.41
C ASN A 219 -18.76 -2.50 18.98
N ILE A 220 -19.45 -1.41 19.30
CA ILE A 220 -20.87 -1.42 19.70
C ILE A 220 -21.74 -2.04 18.61
N ILE A 221 -21.61 -1.57 17.36
CA ILE A 221 -22.38 -2.06 16.21
C ILE A 221 -22.12 -3.55 15.93
N THR A 222 -20.91 -4.02 16.18
CA THR A 222 -20.52 -5.41 15.85
C THR A 222 -21.00 -6.42 16.90
N HIS A 223 -21.06 -6.02 18.17
CA HIS A 223 -21.23 -6.96 19.29
C HIS A 223 -22.53 -6.78 20.08
N LEU A 224 -23.27 -5.69 19.88
CA LEU A 224 -24.53 -5.45 20.56
C LEU A 224 -25.70 -5.56 19.59
N ASP A 225 -26.88 -5.88 20.14
CA ASP A 225 -28.13 -5.80 19.41
C ASP A 225 -28.48 -4.34 19.08
N PRO A 226 -29.05 -4.03 17.90
CA PRO A 226 -29.44 -2.67 17.53
C PRO A 226 -30.30 -1.94 18.57
N SER A 227 -31.17 -2.64 19.29
CA SER A 227 -32.00 -2.06 20.36
C SER A 227 -31.20 -1.47 21.53
N ALA A 228 -29.92 -1.87 21.68
CA ALA A 228 -29.03 -1.44 22.74
C ALA A 228 -28.09 -0.29 22.33
N TYR A 229 -28.08 0.11 21.05
CA TYR A 229 -27.10 1.08 20.52
C TYR A 229 -27.18 2.43 21.23
N ALA A 230 -28.35 3.04 21.34
CA ALA A 230 -28.49 4.35 21.96
C ALA A 230 -27.97 4.38 23.41
N VAL A 231 -28.30 3.36 24.21
CA VAL A 231 -27.83 3.24 25.59
C VAL A 231 -26.32 3.07 25.64
N ALA A 232 -25.75 2.25 24.76
CA ALA A 232 -24.32 2.03 24.67
C ALA A 232 -23.56 3.29 24.21
N TYR A 233 -24.07 4.01 23.20
CA TYR A 233 -23.50 5.28 22.74
C TYR A 233 -23.51 6.34 23.84
N LYS A 234 -24.64 6.50 24.55
CA LYS A 234 -24.74 7.43 25.66
C LYS A 234 -23.69 7.12 26.74
N ARG A 235 -23.64 5.86 27.19
CA ARG A 235 -22.67 5.40 28.19
C ARG A 235 -21.22 5.63 27.73
N LEU A 236 -20.92 5.38 26.47
CA LEU A 236 -19.60 5.63 25.89
C LEU A 236 -19.23 7.11 26.00
N LEU A 237 -20.14 8.01 25.62
CA LEU A 237 -19.91 9.46 25.68
C LEU A 237 -19.82 10.01 27.10
N GLU A 238 -20.51 9.39 28.07
CA GLU A 238 -20.38 9.72 29.50
C GLU A 238 -19.04 9.25 30.08
N GLN A 239 -18.57 8.07 29.68
CA GLN A 239 -17.31 7.49 30.18
C GLN A 239 -16.07 8.10 29.52
N LYS A 240 -16.17 8.52 28.25
CA LYS A 240 -15.08 9.09 27.46
C LYS A 240 -15.40 10.53 27.07
N SER A 241 -15.34 11.41 28.06
CA SER A 241 -15.69 12.83 27.92
C SER A 241 -14.92 13.54 26.79
N GLU A 242 -13.74 13.07 26.43
CA GLU A 242 -12.98 13.57 25.29
C GLU A 242 -13.77 13.45 23.98
N PHE A 243 -14.59 12.42 23.79
CA PHE A 243 -15.40 12.25 22.57
C PHE A 243 -16.43 13.35 22.39
N ILE A 244 -16.88 13.99 23.48
CA ILE A 244 -17.75 15.18 23.40
C ILE A 244 -17.06 16.31 22.63
N GLN A 245 -15.73 16.42 22.70
CA GLN A 245 -14.98 17.45 21.97
C GLN A 245 -15.18 17.34 20.46
N ILE A 246 -15.40 16.14 19.90
CA ILE A 246 -15.68 15.95 18.47
C ILE A 246 -16.91 16.75 18.07
N PHE A 247 -18.00 16.59 18.81
CA PHE A 247 -19.27 17.26 18.53
C PHE A 247 -19.18 18.76 18.81
N VAL A 248 -18.43 19.19 19.84
CA VAL A 248 -18.18 20.61 20.09
C VAL A 248 -17.45 21.26 18.90
N GLN A 249 -16.41 20.61 18.36
CA GLN A 249 -15.69 21.12 17.20
C GLN A 249 -16.59 21.15 15.96
N PHE A 250 -17.37 20.10 15.71
CA PHE A 250 -18.29 20.00 14.57
C PHE A 250 -19.50 20.94 14.65
N ASN A 251 -19.90 21.36 15.85
CA ASN A 251 -20.92 22.38 16.05
C ASN A 251 -20.36 23.82 15.95
N SER A 252 -19.05 24.00 15.74
CA SER A 252 -18.43 25.32 15.57
C SER A 252 -19.03 26.06 14.37
N SER A 253 -19.35 27.35 14.56
CA SER A 253 -19.72 28.25 13.45
C SER A 253 -18.53 28.71 12.61
N ASN A 254 -17.30 28.37 13.00
CA ASN A 254 -16.07 28.73 12.29
C ASN A 254 -15.49 27.51 11.56
N ASP A 255 -15.64 27.49 10.23
CA ASP A 255 -15.12 26.43 9.33
C ASP A 255 -13.60 26.21 9.50
N ARG A 256 -12.83 27.27 9.79
CA ARG A 256 -11.38 27.14 10.02
C ARG A 256 -11.07 26.27 11.22
N ASN A 257 -11.88 26.34 12.28
CA ASN A 257 -11.67 25.52 13.47
C ASN A 257 -11.95 24.05 13.17
N ILE A 258 -13.01 23.76 12.41
CA ILE A 258 -13.34 22.40 11.97
C ILE A 258 -12.18 21.83 11.13
N LEU A 259 -11.72 22.58 10.13
CA LEU A 259 -10.63 22.16 9.26
C LEU A 259 -9.33 21.89 10.03
N GLN A 260 -8.94 22.82 10.93
CA GLN A 260 -7.73 22.65 11.74
C GLN A 260 -7.84 21.47 12.70
N PHE A 261 -9.02 21.25 13.27
CA PHE A 261 -9.30 20.06 14.07
C PHE A 261 -9.07 18.79 13.22
N LEU A 262 -9.72 18.66 12.06
CA LEU A 262 -9.56 17.49 11.18
C LEU A 262 -8.10 17.23 10.77
N ILE A 263 -7.38 18.28 10.33
CA ILE A 263 -5.96 18.17 9.97
C ILE A 263 -5.13 17.68 11.16
N SER A 264 -5.39 18.23 12.36
CA SER A 264 -4.67 17.83 13.57
C SER A 264 -4.90 16.36 13.88
N GLN A 265 -6.11 15.83 13.69
CA GLN A 265 -6.43 14.43 13.95
C GLN A 265 -5.65 13.49 13.03
N VAL A 266 -5.51 13.81 11.75
CA VAL A 266 -4.68 13.02 10.82
C VAL A 266 -3.20 13.09 11.23
N LYS A 267 -2.67 14.29 11.52
CA LYS A 267 -1.25 14.47 11.88
C LYS A 267 -0.85 13.92 13.25
N GLN A 268 -1.80 13.84 14.19
CA GLN A 268 -1.59 13.27 15.52
C GLN A 268 -1.62 11.74 15.51
N ASN A 269 -2.11 11.10 14.45
CA ASN A 269 -2.04 9.65 14.32
C ASN A 269 -0.57 9.18 14.38
N LYS A 270 -0.27 8.21 15.24
CA LYS A 270 1.12 7.82 15.55
C LYS A 270 1.85 7.24 14.35
N TYR A 271 1.15 6.53 13.45
CA TYR A 271 1.75 5.97 12.25
C TYR A 271 2.18 7.07 11.28
N ILE A 272 1.31 8.06 11.07
CA ILE A 272 1.59 9.22 10.21
C ILE A 272 2.71 10.07 10.78
N ASN A 273 2.60 10.42 12.07
CA ASN A 273 3.62 11.21 12.75
C ASN A 273 5.00 10.54 12.66
N LYS A 274 5.06 9.23 12.91
CA LYS A 274 6.31 8.46 12.80
C LYS A 274 6.90 8.49 11.39
N GLU A 275 6.11 8.32 10.35
CA GLU A 275 6.63 8.29 8.97
C GLU A 275 6.97 9.69 8.46
N LEU A 276 6.13 10.71 8.73
CA LEU A 276 6.43 12.10 8.38
C LEU A 276 7.63 12.65 9.16
N GLY A 277 7.85 12.19 10.39
CA GLY A 277 9.01 12.55 11.21
C GLY A 277 10.35 12.06 10.66
N ARG A 278 10.35 11.16 9.66
CA ARG A 278 11.57 10.72 8.96
C ARG A 278 12.03 11.68 7.87
N PHE A 279 11.20 12.68 7.55
CA PHE A 279 11.54 13.72 6.60
C PHE A 279 11.91 14.99 7.36
N ASP A 280 12.95 15.68 6.87
CA ASP A 280 13.23 17.05 7.29
C ASP A 280 11.99 17.93 7.11
N ALA A 281 11.83 18.94 7.97
CA ALA A 281 10.66 19.82 7.92
C ALA A 281 10.47 20.51 6.55
N ASN A 282 11.57 20.81 5.86
CA ASN A 282 11.57 21.46 4.54
C ASN A 282 11.64 20.44 3.38
N ASN A 283 11.52 19.14 3.65
CA ASN A 283 11.54 18.13 2.61
C ASN A 283 10.30 18.25 1.71
N GLN A 284 10.51 18.29 0.39
CA GLN A 284 9.43 18.47 -0.58
C GLN A 284 8.32 17.42 -0.47
N PHE A 285 8.64 16.14 -0.25
CA PHE A 285 7.61 15.10 -0.13
C PHE A 285 6.74 15.31 1.12
N ARG A 286 7.35 15.73 2.23
CA ARG A 286 6.60 16.06 3.45
C ARG A 286 5.63 17.20 3.21
N LEU A 287 6.07 18.26 2.53
CA LEU A 287 5.23 19.40 2.20
C LEU A 287 4.05 19.00 1.30
N LEU A 288 4.30 18.19 0.27
CA LEU A 288 3.25 17.69 -0.63
C LEU A 288 2.24 16.77 0.09
N ILE A 289 2.70 15.93 1.02
CA ILE A 289 1.80 15.08 1.83
C ILE A 289 0.99 15.94 2.80
N ASP A 290 1.60 16.96 3.40
CA ASP A 290 0.89 17.92 4.26
C ASP A 290 -0.16 18.73 3.49
N GLU A 291 0.11 19.07 2.23
CA GLU A 291 -0.84 19.69 1.31
C GLU A 291 -1.99 18.73 0.98
N PHE A 292 -1.68 17.48 0.63
CA PHE A 292 -2.70 16.43 0.40
C PHE A 292 -3.63 16.25 1.61
N ILE A 293 -3.09 16.19 2.83
CA ILE A 293 -3.89 16.08 4.06
C ILE A 293 -4.84 17.28 4.18
N GLN A 294 -4.38 18.49 3.85
CA GLN A 294 -5.20 19.71 3.92
C GLN A 294 -6.32 19.70 2.86
N GLU A 295 -5.99 19.38 1.62
CA GLU A 295 -6.93 19.35 0.49
C GLU A 295 -8.04 18.31 0.70
N GLU A 296 -7.68 17.11 1.14
CA GLU A 296 -8.64 16.02 1.39
C GLU A 296 -9.57 16.34 2.56
N ASN A 297 -9.02 16.85 3.68
CA ASN A 297 -9.84 17.24 4.84
C ASN A 297 -10.78 18.40 4.50
N LYS A 298 -10.32 19.36 3.69
CA LYS A 298 -11.17 20.45 3.22
C LYS A 298 -12.33 19.92 2.37
N THR A 299 -12.06 19.01 1.44
CA THR A 299 -13.09 18.40 0.58
C THR A 299 -14.15 17.67 1.40
N ILE A 300 -13.72 16.88 2.39
CA ILE A 300 -14.64 16.16 3.29
C ILE A 300 -15.42 17.14 4.17
N MET A 301 -14.77 18.17 4.73
CA MET A 301 -15.44 19.21 5.51
C MET A 301 -16.51 19.93 4.69
N ASP A 302 -16.17 20.39 3.48
CA ASP A 302 -17.12 21.10 2.62
C ASP A 302 -18.33 20.22 2.27
N THR A 303 -18.14 18.90 2.18
CA THR A 303 -19.20 17.92 1.93
C THR A 303 -20.12 17.71 3.14
N TYR A 304 -19.57 17.62 4.35
CA TYR A 304 -20.33 17.16 5.53
C TYR A 304 -20.58 18.22 6.61
N LYS A 305 -20.02 19.43 6.53
CA LYS A 305 -20.10 20.43 7.62
C LYS A 305 -21.52 20.76 8.09
N LEU A 306 -22.50 20.83 7.18
CA LEU A 306 -23.89 21.10 7.54
C LEU A 306 -24.53 19.93 8.28
N LEU A 307 -24.25 18.70 7.83
CA LEU A 307 -24.65 17.48 8.53
C LEU A 307 -24.01 17.44 9.92
N TRP A 308 -22.69 17.60 9.99
CA TRP A 308 -21.94 17.59 11.24
C TRP A 308 -22.47 18.59 12.26
N LYS A 309 -22.75 19.82 11.84
CA LYS A 309 -23.33 20.84 12.73
C LYS A 309 -24.67 20.41 13.29
N LYS A 310 -25.61 20.01 12.40
CA LYS A 310 -26.96 19.59 12.78
C LYS A 310 -26.92 18.39 13.75
N GLU A 311 -26.21 17.33 13.38
CA GLU A 311 -26.18 16.10 14.17
C GLU A 311 -25.43 16.28 15.49
N SER A 312 -24.38 17.10 15.50
CA SER A 312 -23.66 17.43 16.73
C SER A 312 -24.50 18.26 17.70
N GLU A 313 -25.32 19.20 17.21
CA GLU A 313 -26.26 19.94 18.05
C GLU A 313 -27.27 19.00 18.73
N THR A 314 -27.83 18.05 17.99
CA THR A 314 -28.74 17.02 18.54
C THR A 314 -28.04 16.21 19.64
N ILE A 315 -26.82 15.72 19.37
CA ILE A 315 -26.05 14.94 20.35
C ILE A 315 -25.78 15.76 21.61
N LEU A 316 -25.30 17.00 21.46
CA LEU A 316 -24.96 17.87 22.59
C LEU A 316 -26.19 18.22 23.44
N LYS A 317 -27.35 18.49 22.81
CA LYS A 317 -28.61 18.73 23.54
C LYS A 317 -29.05 17.50 24.32
N PHE A 318 -29.03 16.31 23.70
CA PHE A 318 -29.39 15.06 24.37
C PHE A 318 -28.51 14.76 25.59
N MET A 319 -27.21 15.08 25.50
CA MET A 319 -26.26 14.86 26.59
C MET A 319 -26.36 15.89 27.72
N SER A 320 -26.93 17.08 27.48
CA SER A 320 -26.93 18.20 28.45
C SER A 320 -28.30 18.55 29.02
N GLN A 321 -29.40 18.23 28.32
CA GLN A 321 -30.75 18.60 28.70
C GLN A 321 -31.55 17.40 29.21
N SER A 322 -32.36 17.64 30.24
CA SER A 322 -33.40 16.72 30.69
C SER A 322 -34.76 17.41 30.56
N GLY A 323 -35.70 16.82 29.82
CA GLY A 323 -37.07 17.37 29.71
C GLY A 323 -37.69 17.18 28.33
N LYS A 324 -38.83 17.87 28.10
CA LYS A 324 -39.64 17.75 26.87
C LYS A 324 -38.95 18.28 25.61
N ASP A 325 -37.97 19.17 25.75
CA ASP A 325 -37.23 19.75 24.63
C ASP A 325 -35.96 18.98 24.27
N SER A 326 -35.64 17.90 25.02
CA SER A 326 -34.53 17.01 24.70
C SER A 326 -34.86 16.22 23.43
N PRO A 327 -33.89 16.02 22.52
CA PRO A 327 -34.02 15.03 21.46
C PRO A 327 -34.45 13.67 22.00
N THR A 328 -35.17 12.93 21.17
CA THR A 328 -35.54 11.54 21.45
C THR A 328 -34.32 10.63 21.41
N ILE A 329 -34.43 9.45 22.03
CA ILE A 329 -33.37 8.43 22.00
C ILE A 329 -33.04 7.99 20.57
N THR A 330 -34.05 7.92 19.70
CA THR A 330 -33.91 7.57 18.28
C THR A 330 -33.20 8.67 17.49
N GLU A 331 -33.51 9.94 17.73
CA GLU A 331 -32.80 11.06 17.10
C GLU A 331 -31.33 11.06 17.51
N PHE A 332 -31.03 10.86 18.80
CA PHE A 332 -29.67 10.73 19.29
C PHE A 332 -28.90 9.59 18.61
N GLU A 333 -29.48 8.39 18.54
CA GLU A 333 -28.86 7.22 17.91
C GLU A 333 -28.57 7.46 16.42
N ASN A 334 -29.54 8.04 15.70
CA ASN A 334 -29.38 8.37 14.28
C ASN A 334 -28.29 9.42 14.08
N SER A 335 -28.24 10.46 14.93
CA SER A 335 -27.19 11.48 14.87
C SER A 335 -25.79 10.90 15.08
N VAL A 336 -25.63 10.04 16.09
CA VAL A 336 -24.34 9.35 16.33
C VAL A 336 -23.95 8.50 15.12
N SER A 337 -24.91 7.76 14.55
CA SER A 337 -24.70 6.93 13.36
C SER A 337 -24.34 7.75 12.11
N HIS A 338 -24.97 8.90 11.90
CA HIS A 338 -24.65 9.82 10.80
C HIS A 338 -23.23 10.39 10.94
N ILE A 339 -22.84 10.84 12.13
CA ILE A 339 -21.46 11.28 12.39
C ILE A 339 -20.49 10.12 12.15
N TYR A 340 -20.73 8.96 12.75
CA TYR A 340 -19.90 7.76 12.58
C TYR A 340 -19.65 7.43 11.10
N ASN A 341 -20.69 7.38 10.28
CA ASN A 341 -20.59 7.06 8.86
C ASN A 341 -19.82 8.15 8.07
N SER A 342 -20.06 9.42 8.37
CA SER A 342 -19.35 10.53 7.70
C SER A 342 -17.85 10.58 8.01
N LEU A 343 -17.42 10.02 9.14
CA LEU A 343 -16.00 9.95 9.54
C LEU A 343 -15.19 8.88 8.80
N ILE A 344 -15.83 8.06 7.96
CA ILE A 344 -15.11 7.09 7.10
C ILE A 344 -14.12 7.83 6.22
N GLY A 345 -14.53 8.94 5.58
CA GLY A 345 -13.68 9.75 4.72
C GLY A 345 -12.44 10.26 5.45
N VAL A 346 -12.60 10.86 6.63
CA VAL A 346 -11.48 11.39 7.42
C VAL A 346 -10.49 10.29 7.79
N ASN A 347 -10.99 9.13 8.24
CA ASN A 347 -10.12 8.01 8.59
C ASN A 347 -9.40 7.41 7.39
N THR A 348 -9.97 7.46 6.18
CA THR A 348 -9.28 6.99 4.96
C THR A 348 -8.02 7.80 4.65
N ILE A 349 -8.01 9.11 4.95
CA ILE A 349 -6.84 9.99 4.75
C ILE A 349 -5.63 9.49 5.55
N VAL A 350 -5.85 8.90 6.73
CA VAL A 350 -4.78 8.34 7.55
C VAL A 350 -4.03 7.25 6.77
N SER A 351 -4.73 6.22 6.28
CA SER A 351 -4.10 5.16 5.47
C SER A 351 -3.44 5.71 4.21
N ASP A 352 -4.04 6.70 3.56
CA ASP A 352 -3.49 7.33 2.36
C ASP A 352 -2.17 8.07 2.63
N ALA A 353 -2.16 8.95 3.65
CA ALA A 353 -0.97 9.69 4.04
C ALA A 353 0.14 8.74 4.56
N TYR A 354 -0.23 7.64 5.21
CA TYR A 354 0.73 6.61 5.64
C TYR A 354 1.40 5.93 4.43
N LEU A 355 0.61 5.52 3.43
CA LEU A 355 1.16 4.93 2.21
C LEU A 355 2.08 5.91 1.49
N LEU A 356 1.61 7.15 1.26
CA LEU A 356 2.37 8.16 0.51
C LEU A 356 3.69 8.51 1.23
N SER A 357 3.68 8.64 2.56
CA SER A 357 4.92 8.87 3.33
C SER A 357 5.90 7.70 3.24
N ARG A 358 5.42 6.45 3.18
CA ARG A 358 6.30 5.29 3.00
C ARG A 358 6.84 5.12 1.59
N LEU A 359 6.07 5.51 0.58
CA LEU A 359 6.43 5.31 -0.82
C LEU A 359 7.71 6.05 -1.24
N PHE A 360 8.00 7.19 -0.60
CA PHE A 360 9.10 8.09 -0.97
C PHE A 360 10.22 8.21 0.08
N LYS A 361 10.15 7.47 1.19
CA LYS A 361 11.20 7.51 2.20
C LYS A 361 12.44 6.75 1.77
N ASN A 362 13.57 7.12 2.39
CA ASN A 362 14.76 6.27 2.41
C ASN A 362 14.68 5.33 3.62
N PHE A 363 14.97 4.06 3.40
CA PHE A 363 15.10 3.07 4.46
C PHE A 363 16.51 3.13 5.03
N ASP A 364 16.62 3.28 6.35
CA ASP A 364 17.87 3.09 7.07
C ASP A 364 18.10 1.58 7.23
N LEU A 365 18.84 1.00 6.28
CA LEU A 365 19.05 -0.44 6.22
C LEU A 365 19.91 -0.95 7.37
N THR A 366 20.84 -0.13 7.88
CA THR A 366 21.66 -0.46 9.05
C THR A 366 20.78 -0.55 10.30
N GLN A 367 19.93 0.45 10.52
CA GLN A 367 18.97 0.40 11.62
C GLN A 367 17.98 -0.77 11.48
N MET A 368 17.59 -1.12 10.26
CA MET A 368 16.73 -2.28 10.02
C MET A 368 17.45 -3.60 10.30
N GLU A 369 18.73 -3.73 9.96
CA GLU A 369 19.54 -4.91 10.31
C GLU A 369 19.59 -5.10 11.83
N GLU A 370 19.83 -4.02 12.58
CA GLU A 370 19.94 -4.04 14.04
C GLU A 370 18.61 -4.30 14.75
N LYS A 371 17.52 -3.67 14.27
CA LYS A 371 16.25 -3.61 15.01
C LYS A 371 15.13 -4.45 14.41
N ALA A 372 15.22 -4.82 13.14
CA ALA A 372 14.13 -5.44 12.42
C ALA A 372 14.42 -6.91 12.07
N TYR A 373 15.41 -7.17 11.21
CA TYR A 373 15.74 -8.53 10.75
C TYR A 373 17.10 -8.59 10.04
N GLN A 374 17.72 -9.77 10.11
CA GLN A 374 18.98 -10.06 9.43
C GLN A 374 18.83 -10.05 7.89
N GLY A 375 19.78 -9.44 7.19
CA GLY A 375 19.82 -9.32 5.73
C GLY A 375 19.08 -8.10 5.17
N ALA A 376 18.68 -7.14 6.02
CA ALA A 376 18.11 -5.87 5.59
C ALA A 376 19.11 -5.03 4.77
N THR A 377 20.42 -5.11 5.06
CA THR A 377 21.46 -4.41 4.29
C THR A 377 21.65 -4.93 2.86
N ASP A 378 21.03 -6.06 2.52
CA ASP A 378 21.04 -6.64 1.17
C ASP A 378 19.82 -6.21 0.32
N GLN A 379 19.13 -5.15 0.72
CA GLN A 379 17.97 -4.63 0.02
C GLN A 379 18.24 -3.22 -0.52
N PRO A 380 17.44 -2.70 -1.46
CA PRO A 380 17.55 -1.30 -1.85
C PRO A 380 17.06 -0.37 -0.73
N ALA A 381 17.76 0.74 -0.54
CA ALA A 381 17.40 1.77 0.43
C ALA A 381 16.20 2.63 -0.03
N LYS A 382 15.84 2.59 -1.32
CA LYS A 382 14.71 3.30 -1.91
C LYS A 382 13.81 2.30 -2.63
N ALA A 383 12.50 2.49 -2.49
CA ALA A 383 11.55 1.74 -3.29
C ALA A 383 11.62 2.19 -4.75
N THR A 384 11.83 1.28 -5.69
CA THR A 384 12.05 1.62 -7.11
C THR A 384 11.02 0.94 -8.00
N ASN A 385 10.73 -0.34 -7.72
CA ASN A 385 9.72 -1.14 -8.38
C ASN A 385 8.60 -1.40 -7.35
N VAL A 386 7.43 -0.82 -7.58
CA VAL A 386 6.38 -0.76 -6.57
C VAL A 386 5.09 -1.37 -7.08
N ILE A 387 4.43 -2.14 -6.25
CA ILE A 387 3.06 -2.61 -6.46
C ILE A 387 2.20 -2.13 -5.30
N ILE A 388 1.17 -1.33 -5.60
CA ILE A 388 0.14 -0.92 -4.64
C ILE A 388 -1.13 -1.72 -4.95
N TYR A 389 -1.69 -2.35 -3.91
CA TYR A 389 -2.97 -3.04 -3.99
C TYR A 389 -3.92 -2.50 -2.93
N ALA A 390 -4.97 -1.84 -3.38
CA ALA A 390 -5.86 -1.06 -2.51
C ALA A 390 -7.31 -1.08 -3.00
N GLY A 391 -8.24 -0.69 -2.13
CA GLY A 391 -9.59 -0.31 -2.51
C GLY A 391 -9.57 0.78 -3.59
N SER A 392 -10.52 0.74 -4.52
CA SER A 392 -10.53 1.63 -5.69
C SER A 392 -10.48 3.11 -5.34
N SER A 393 -11.20 3.52 -4.30
CA SER A 393 -11.15 4.90 -3.80
C SER A 393 -9.75 5.33 -3.33
N HIS A 394 -8.99 4.43 -2.72
CA HIS A 394 -7.61 4.70 -2.29
C HIS A 394 -6.69 4.78 -3.52
N ALA A 395 -6.80 3.81 -4.43
CA ALA A 395 -6.04 3.75 -5.68
C ALA A 395 -6.20 5.04 -6.51
N ASP A 396 -7.41 5.58 -6.60
CA ASP A 396 -7.69 6.83 -7.31
C ASP A 396 -6.95 8.03 -6.74
N LYS A 397 -6.93 8.16 -5.42
CA LYS A 397 -6.20 9.24 -4.75
C LYS A 397 -4.70 9.14 -5.01
N TYR A 398 -4.15 7.93 -5.01
CA TYR A 398 -2.73 7.72 -5.33
C TYR A 398 -2.41 8.11 -6.78
N ARG A 399 -3.27 7.71 -7.74
CA ARG A 399 -3.11 8.10 -9.15
C ARG A 399 -3.12 9.62 -9.31
N LEU A 400 -4.07 10.30 -8.66
CA LEU A 400 -4.17 11.77 -8.71
C LEU A 400 -2.97 12.45 -8.06
N PHE A 401 -2.54 11.97 -6.89
CA PHE A 401 -1.37 12.52 -6.20
C PHE A 401 -0.10 12.36 -7.04
N LEU A 402 0.16 11.15 -7.56
CA LEU A 402 1.33 10.87 -8.40
C LEU A 402 1.36 11.76 -9.66
N LYS A 403 0.22 11.88 -10.34
CA LYS A 403 0.09 12.69 -11.56
C LYS A 403 0.24 14.19 -11.26
N ASN A 404 -0.51 14.70 -10.29
CA ASN A 404 -0.67 16.15 -10.12
C ASN A 404 0.40 16.78 -9.21
N LYS A 405 1.06 16.00 -8.36
CA LYS A 405 2.02 16.52 -7.38
C LYS A 405 3.47 16.06 -7.64
N LEU A 406 3.68 14.99 -8.42
CA LEU A 406 5.00 14.34 -8.57
C LEU A 406 5.39 14.02 -10.02
N ASP A 407 4.64 14.53 -11.00
CA ASP A 407 4.92 14.38 -12.43
C ASP A 407 5.12 12.92 -12.88
N PHE A 408 4.39 11.99 -12.28
CA PHE A 408 4.33 10.62 -12.79
C PHE A 408 3.45 10.58 -14.04
N GLU A 409 3.97 9.91 -15.07
CA GLU A 409 3.23 9.65 -16.29
C GLU A 409 2.56 8.28 -16.19
N GLN A 410 1.26 8.23 -16.50
CA GLN A 410 0.54 6.97 -16.65
C GLN A 410 0.87 6.37 -18.02
N ILE A 411 1.62 5.27 -18.04
CA ILE A 411 2.14 4.64 -19.27
C ILE A 411 1.30 3.45 -19.74
N ALA A 412 0.44 2.90 -18.87
CA ALA A 412 -0.49 1.85 -19.23
C ALA A 412 -1.71 1.84 -18.30
N GLU A 413 -2.85 1.35 -18.80
CA GLU A 413 -4.07 1.16 -18.02
C GLU A 413 -4.89 -0.03 -18.53
N THR A 414 -5.67 -0.62 -17.63
CA THR A 414 -6.72 -1.61 -17.93
C THR A 414 -7.83 -1.53 -16.87
N GLY A 415 -8.99 -2.10 -17.18
CA GLY A 415 -10.19 -2.06 -16.34
C GLY A 415 -11.31 -1.21 -16.94
N LEU A 416 -12.47 -1.22 -16.27
CA LEU A 416 -13.63 -0.47 -16.72
C LEU A 416 -13.47 1.02 -16.45
N LYS A 417 -13.67 1.85 -17.47
CA LYS A 417 -13.83 3.29 -17.28
C LYS A 417 -15.09 3.54 -16.45
N LYS A 418 -14.95 4.32 -15.38
CA LYS A 418 -15.99 4.59 -14.36
C LYS A 418 -17.34 5.09 -14.90
N ASN A 419 -17.38 5.60 -16.13
CA ASN A 419 -18.59 6.15 -16.74
C ASN A 419 -19.47 5.10 -17.44
N THR A 420 -19.09 3.83 -17.44
CA THR A 420 -19.95 2.77 -17.98
C THR A 420 -20.82 2.23 -16.86
N SER A 421 -22.14 2.27 -17.03
CA SER A 421 -23.16 1.65 -16.16
C SER A 421 -23.07 0.12 -16.10
N SER A 422 -21.96 -0.46 -16.55
CA SER A 422 -21.70 -1.88 -16.57
C SER A 422 -21.40 -2.37 -15.15
N ARG A 423 -21.94 -3.56 -14.83
CA ARG A 423 -21.76 -4.22 -13.53
C ARG A 423 -20.29 -4.29 -13.17
N PHE A 424 -19.94 -3.95 -11.93
CA PHE A 424 -18.60 -4.09 -11.36
C PHE A 424 -17.92 -5.39 -11.82
N MET A 425 -16.86 -5.25 -12.59
CA MET A 425 -16.04 -6.35 -13.07
C MET A 425 -14.88 -6.54 -12.11
N HIS A 426 -14.66 -7.78 -11.72
CA HIS A 426 -13.63 -8.22 -10.78
C HIS A 426 -12.63 -9.08 -11.57
N CYS A 427 -12.15 -8.53 -12.68
CA CYS A 427 -11.16 -9.12 -13.54
C CYS A 427 -10.61 -8.05 -14.48
N ILE A 428 -9.30 -8.01 -14.65
CA ILE A 428 -8.64 -7.11 -15.60
C ILE A 428 -8.01 -7.90 -16.76
N ASP A 429 -8.09 -7.34 -17.97
CA ASP A 429 -7.38 -7.84 -19.16
C ASP A 429 -5.97 -7.26 -19.17
N MET A 430 -4.95 -8.13 -19.20
CA MET A 430 -3.56 -7.74 -19.08
C MET A 430 -2.87 -7.45 -20.42
N LYS A 431 -3.57 -7.56 -21.56
CA LYS A 431 -2.97 -7.34 -22.90
C LYS A 431 -2.38 -5.95 -23.09
N THR A 432 -2.95 -4.93 -22.46
CA THR A 432 -2.49 -3.54 -22.58
C THR A 432 -1.45 -3.16 -21.52
N ILE A 433 -1.15 -4.07 -20.60
CA ILE A 433 -0.20 -3.84 -19.52
C ILE A 433 1.15 -4.46 -19.92
N PRO A 434 2.29 -3.75 -19.73
CA PRO A 434 3.60 -4.32 -19.97
C PRO A 434 3.82 -5.59 -19.15
N GLN A 435 4.10 -6.70 -19.85
CA GLN A 435 4.36 -8.01 -19.27
C GLN A 435 5.70 -8.59 -19.77
N PRO A 436 6.44 -9.35 -18.93
CA PRO A 436 6.19 -9.52 -17.50
C PRO A 436 6.30 -8.19 -16.74
N PHE A 437 5.83 -8.13 -15.49
CA PHE A 437 5.92 -6.88 -14.73
C PHE A 437 7.38 -6.43 -14.61
N PHE A 438 7.60 -5.13 -14.79
CA PHE A 438 8.93 -4.50 -14.76
C PHE A 438 9.90 -4.99 -15.85
N ASN A 439 9.43 -5.55 -16.97
CA ASN A 439 10.25 -6.09 -18.08
C ASN A 439 11.22 -5.13 -18.79
N SER A 440 11.30 -3.86 -18.40
CA SER A 440 12.16 -2.87 -19.03
C SER A 440 12.55 -1.78 -18.04
N TRP A 441 13.80 -1.32 -18.14
CA TRP A 441 14.32 -0.24 -17.32
C TRP A 441 15.26 0.70 -18.12
N PRO A 442 14.89 1.98 -18.32
CA PRO A 442 13.56 2.55 -18.08
C PRO A 442 12.48 1.86 -18.95
N PRO A 443 11.18 2.05 -18.68
CA PRO A 443 10.11 1.47 -19.48
C PRO A 443 10.23 1.82 -20.98
N VAL A 444 9.83 0.88 -21.85
CA VAL A 444 9.85 1.07 -23.31
C VAL A 444 9.13 2.36 -23.72
N GLY A 445 9.78 3.19 -24.54
CA GLY A 445 9.30 4.52 -24.94
C GLY A 445 10.10 5.69 -24.34
N TYR A 446 10.93 5.45 -23.32
CA TYR A 446 11.73 6.48 -22.63
C TYR A 446 13.24 6.38 -22.84
N ILE A 447 13.69 5.50 -23.73
CA ILE A 447 15.10 5.38 -24.09
C ILE A 447 15.46 6.56 -25.02
N ASP A 448 15.95 7.65 -24.45
CA ASP A 448 16.61 8.71 -25.20
C ASP A 448 17.79 8.12 -26.00
N LYS A 449 17.90 8.47 -27.29
CA LYS A 449 18.98 8.02 -28.21
C LYS A 449 20.36 8.63 -27.89
N GLN A 450 20.80 8.61 -26.63
CA GLN A 450 22.03 9.30 -26.19
C GLN A 450 23.09 8.44 -25.48
N THR A 451 23.04 7.12 -25.54
CA THR A 451 24.17 6.29 -25.07
C THR A 451 25.17 5.99 -26.20
N LYS A 452 26.23 6.81 -26.26
CA LYS A 452 27.45 6.49 -27.03
C LYS A 452 28.07 5.20 -26.48
N ALA A 453 28.40 4.26 -27.36
CA ALA A 453 28.97 2.98 -27.01
C ALA A 453 30.32 3.15 -26.30
N PHE A 454 30.44 2.62 -25.07
CA PHE A 454 31.71 2.48 -24.36
C PHE A 454 32.25 1.08 -24.63
N ILE A 455 33.44 0.98 -25.24
CA ILE A 455 34.14 -0.30 -25.43
C ILE A 455 35.14 -0.42 -24.27
N PRO A 456 34.93 -1.30 -23.29
CA PRO A 456 35.88 -1.46 -22.20
C PRO A 456 37.18 -2.12 -22.69
N PRO A 457 38.35 -1.75 -22.13
CA PRO A 457 39.60 -2.43 -22.41
C PRO A 457 39.56 -3.89 -21.91
N LYS A 458 40.31 -4.77 -22.57
CA LYS A 458 40.49 -6.19 -22.19
C LYS A 458 41.23 -6.28 -20.84
N GLY A 459 40.49 -6.18 -19.74
CA GLY A 459 40.95 -6.42 -18.38
C GLY A 459 40.23 -7.60 -17.73
N ASN A 460 40.73 -8.06 -16.58
CA ASN A 460 40.27 -9.28 -15.90
C ASN A 460 38.90 -9.06 -15.20
N PHE A 461 37.80 -9.11 -15.98
CA PHE A 461 36.43 -8.80 -15.57
C PHE A 461 35.94 -9.57 -14.33
N THR A 462 36.32 -10.84 -14.20
CA THR A 462 35.93 -11.72 -13.09
C THR A 462 36.35 -11.17 -11.73
N HIS A 463 37.50 -10.50 -11.64
CA HIS A 463 37.98 -9.95 -10.37
C HIS A 463 37.16 -8.72 -9.92
N PHE A 464 36.72 -7.89 -10.87
CA PHE A 464 35.90 -6.71 -10.56
C PHE A 464 34.52 -7.11 -10.06
N LEU A 465 33.86 -8.06 -10.74
CA LEU A 465 32.52 -8.51 -10.34
C LEU A 465 32.55 -9.25 -9.00
N SER A 466 33.57 -10.07 -8.75
CA SER A 466 33.76 -10.66 -7.41
C SER A 466 33.80 -9.59 -6.33
N LYS A 467 34.58 -8.50 -6.50
CA LYS A 467 34.66 -7.40 -5.52
C LYS A 467 33.39 -6.55 -5.41
N PHE A 468 32.63 -6.43 -6.49
CA PHE A 468 31.36 -5.71 -6.46
C PHE A 468 30.31 -6.47 -5.62
N PHE A 469 30.36 -7.79 -5.72
CA PHE A 469 29.40 -8.64 -5.05
C PHE A 469 29.78 -9.02 -3.62
N THR A 470 31.07 -9.19 -3.29
CA THR A 470 31.56 -9.49 -1.94
C THR A 470 31.77 -8.24 -1.12
#